data_AF-A0A370FGC0-F1
#
_entry.id   AF-A0A370FGC0-F1
#
_cell.length_a   1.000
_cell.length_b   1.000
_cell.length_c   1.000
_cell.angle_alpha   90.00
_cell.angle_beta   90.00
_cell.angle_gamma   90.00
#
_symmetry.space_group_name_H-M   'P 1'
#
loop_
_entity.id
_entity.type
_entity.pdbx_description
1 polymer ?
#
loop_
_entity_poly.entity_id
_entity_poly.type
_entity_poly.pdbx_seq_one_letter_code
_entity_poly.pdbx_strand_id
1 'polypeptide(L)'
;MDSLTQIVLGASVAAVAVPARDRRVALVAGAVLGTLPDLDGLPLAWMGVDAVTNVTWHRGPSHSLPVLLVAGWLMWLLARRWSTRVRAAPRAWLIAIWLALITHPLLDAFTVYGTQLWWPSPTPPVMGGSVFIIDPLYTLPLLVAVIVAAVAGPRARGRRWLSGALVLSSLYLGWSLVAQQRVDHIAARALAAQGLQDAPRLVVASPLNTLLWRVVVMTPDGFLEGERSLVADSGPMRFTHHASEVQALQALSQERAVARLRWFTHGFMKAARDGDDLVVSDLRMGAEPDYSFNYRVARWGDGTWRPVPVALQGGIRNARGMLGRTWQRIWASPG
;
A
#
# COMPACT_ATOMS: atom_id res chain seq x y z
N MET A 1 1.92 0.41 -4.38
CA MET A 1 1.13 0.22 -5.61
C MET A 1 1.88 -0.75 -6.51
N ASP A 2 1.23 -1.23 -7.56
CA ASP A 2 1.84 -2.17 -8.50
C ASP A 2 2.99 -1.55 -9.29
N SER A 3 3.86 -2.40 -9.82
CA SER A 3 5.08 -1.98 -10.52
C SER A 3 4.80 -1.15 -11.77
N LEU A 4 3.71 -1.41 -12.51
CA LEU A 4 3.39 -0.63 -13.71
C LEU A 4 3.07 0.82 -13.31
N THR A 5 2.30 1.00 -12.24
CA THR A 5 2.01 2.32 -11.68
C THR A 5 3.28 3.08 -11.32
N GLN A 6 4.23 2.43 -10.65
CA GLN A 6 5.49 3.06 -10.25
C GLN A 6 6.37 3.41 -11.44
N ILE A 7 6.40 2.55 -12.47
CA ILE A 7 7.07 2.81 -13.75
C ILE A 7 6.52 4.07 -14.41
N VAL A 8 5.19 4.16 -14.59
CA VAL A 8 4.60 5.27 -15.35
C VAL A 8 4.61 6.58 -14.55
N LEU A 9 4.49 6.53 -13.23
CA LEU A 9 4.62 7.71 -12.38
C LEU A 9 6.06 8.23 -12.41
N GLY A 10 7.05 7.36 -12.15
CA GLY A 10 8.47 7.71 -12.18
C GLY A 10 8.89 8.30 -13.53
N ALA A 11 8.47 7.67 -14.63
CA ALA A 11 8.68 8.20 -15.98
C ALA A 11 8.07 9.59 -16.15
N SER A 12 6.83 9.78 -15.71
CA SER A 12 6.10 11.04 -15.88
C SER A 12 6.76 12.21 -15.14
N VAL A 13 7.07 12.03 -13.85
CA VAL A 13 7.65 13.11 -13.03
C VAL A 13 9.06 13.47 -13.48
N ALA A 14 9.88 12.47 -13.85
CA ALA A 14 11.23 12.72 -14.37
C ALA A 14 11.19 13.47 -15.72
N ALA A 15 10.32 13.03 -16.64
CA ALA A 15 10.21 13.59 -17.98
C ALA A 15 9.64 15.02 -18.03
N VAL A 16 8.84 15.42 -17.03
CA VAL A 16 8.35 16.79 -16.87
C VAL A 16 9.43 17.72 -16.30
N ALA A 17 10.30 17.20 -15.43
CA ALA A 17 11.32 17.98 -14.74
C ALA A 17 12.51 18.38 -15.64
N VAL A 18 12.83 17.58 -16.67
CA VAL A 18 13.98 17.82 -17.55
C VAL A 18 13.67 18.71 -18.76
N PRO A 19 14.69 19.32 -19.41
CA PRO A 19 14.50 20.02 -20.68
C PRO A 19 13.89 19.14 -21.76
N ALA A 20 13.16 19.75 -22.70
CA ALA A 20 12.44 19.03 -23.75
C ALA A 20 13.30 18.06 -24.59
N ARG A 21 14.56 18.43 -24.84
CA ARG A 21 15.53 17.60 -25.57
C ARG A 21 15.89 16.28 -24.86
N ASP A 22 15.78 16.23 -23.54
CA ASP A 22 16.18 15.10 -22.70
C ASP A 22 14.98 14.20 -22.32
N ARG A 23 13.75 14.61 -22.67
CA ARG A 23 12.50 13.99 -22.21
C ARG A 23 12.46 12.47 -22.40
N ARG A 24 12.86 11.96 -23.57
CA ARG A 24 12.82 10.51 -23.84
C ARG A 24 13.76 9.72 -22.94
N VAL A 25 14.95 10.27 -22.68
CA VAL A 25 15.92 9.65 -21.76
C VAL A 25 15.37 9.68 -20.34
N ALA A 26 14.74 10.79 -19.94
CA ALA A 26 14.13 10.92 -18.63
C ALA A 26 12.90 10.01 -18.42
N LEU A 27 12.11 9.70 -19.47
CA LEU A 27 11.05 8.70 -19.38
C LEU A 27 11.62 7.33 -18.97
N VAL A 28 12.69 6.89 -19.64
CA VAL A 28 13.33 5.59 -19.35
C VAL A 28 14.02 5.62 -17.99
N ALA A 29 14.81 6.66 -17.71
CA ALA A 29 15.48 6.80 -16.42
C ALA A 29 14.49 6.86 -15.26
N GLY A 30 13.41 7.63 -15.41
CA GLY A 30 12.34 7.74 -14.42
C GLY A 30 11.59 6.43 -14.22
N ALA A 31 11.33 5.65 -15.27
CA ALA A 31 10.75 4.31 -15.16
C ALA A 31 11.62 3.37 -14.32
N VAL A 32 12.93 3.32 -14.60
CA VAL A 32 13.88 2.47 -13.86
C VAL A 32 14.00 2.94 -12.40
N LEU A 33 14.19 4.23 -12.17
CA LEU A 33 14.29 4.78 -10.82
C LEU A 33 12.99 4.59 -10.02
N GLY A 34 11.85 4.72 -10.69
CA GLY A 34 10.54 4.45 -10.12
C GLY A 34 10.38 3.00 -9.68
N THR A 35 11.09 2.03 -10.25
CA THR A 35 11.06 0.63 -9.77
C THR A 35 12.10 0.32 -8.69
N LEU A 36 13.10 1.17 -8.51
CA LEU A 36 14.26 0.86 -7.68
C LEU A 36 13.93 0.54 -6.22
N PRO A 37 13.02 1.26 -5.52
CA PRO A 37 12.69 0.95 -4.12
C PRO A 37 12.16 -0.48 -3.91
N ASP A 38 11.34 -0.99 -4.84
CA ASP A 38 10.72 -2.32 -4.77
C ASP A 38 11.71 -3.48 -5.04
N LEU A 39 12.93 -3.19 -5.50
CA LEU A 39 13.96 -4.22 -5.71
C LEU A 39 14.54 -4.75 -4.38
N ASP A 40 14.07 -4.24 -3.24
CA ASP A 40 14.44 -4.70 -1.89
C ASP A 40 14.03 -6.16 -1.61
N GLY A 41 13.06 -6.71 -2.33
CA GLY A 41 12.70 -8.13 -2.25
C GLY A 41 13.83 -9.07 -2.66
N LEU A 42 14.72 -8.65 -3.57
CA LEU A 42 15.86 -9.46 -4.02
C LEU A 42 16.90 -9.70 -2.91
N PRO A 43 17.45 -8.66 -2.24
CA PRO A 43 18.37 -8.89 -1.13
C PRO A 43 17.71 -9.58 0.06
N LEU A 44 16.42 -9.32 0.35
CA LEU A 44 15.68 -10.02 1.40
C LEU A 44 15.57 -11.52 1.11
N ALA A 45 15.23 -11.89 -0.13
CA ALA A 45 15.18 -13.27 -0.57
C ALA A 45 16.56 -13.94 -0.51
N TRP A 46 17.61 -13.26 -0.97
CA TRP A 46 18.98 -13.78 -0.92
C TRP A 46 19.49 -14.02 0.51
N MET A 47 19.10 -13.16 1.46
CA MET A 47 19.42 -13.33 2.89
C MET A 47 18.62 -14.44 3.58
N GLY A 48 17.58 -14.99 2.95
CA GLY A 48 16.78 -16.08 3.53
C GLY A 48 16.06 -15.69 4.83
N VAL A 49 15.62 -14.43 4.94
CA VAL A 49 14.99 -13.92 6.17
C VAL A 49 13.64 -14.59 6.46
N ASP A 50 13.23 -14.61 7.73
CA ASP A 50 11.95 -15.18 8.14
C ASP A 50 10.74 -14.42 7.55
N ALA A 51 9.56 -15.05 7.52
CA ALA A 51 8.38 -14.52 6.86
C ALA A 51 7.91 -13.15 7.42
N VAL A 52 8.08 -12.91 8.72
CA VAL A 52 7.72 -11.63 9.35
C VAL A 52 8.77 -10.57 9.04
N THR A 53 10.04 -10.94 9.06
CA THR A 53 11.11 -10.03 8.64
C THR A 53 10.91 -9.62 7.17
N ASN A 54 10.61 -10.57 6.28
CA ASN A 54 10.36 -10.29 4.86
C ASN A 54 9.24 -9.25 4.65
N VAL A 55 8.05 -9.48 5.23
CA VAL A 55 6.92 -8.56 5.05
C VAL A 55 7.15 -7.20 5.71
N THR A 56 7.85 -7.16 6.85
CA THR A 56 8.03 -5.92 7.62
C THR A 56 9.28 -5.13 7.26
N TRP A 57 10.16 -5.68 6.41
CA TRP A 57 11.31 -4.96 5.85
C TRP A 57 11.10 -4.57 4.40
N HIS A 58 10.23 -5.26 3.66
CA HIS A 58 9.72 -4.76 2.40
C HIS A 58 9.05 -3.40 2.64
N ARG A 59 9.40 -2.41 1.83
CA ARG A 59 8.99 -1.00 2.05
C ARG A 59 9.52 -0.37 3.34
N GLY A 60 10.65 -0.88 3.80
CA GLY A 60 11.40 -0.39 4.95
C GLY A 60 12.52 0.57 4.53
N PRO A 61 13.81 0.20 4.72
CA PRO A 61 14.95 1.08 4.41
C PRO A 61 14.98 1.61 2.97
N SER A 62 14.60 0.78 2.00
CA SER A 62 14.55 1.11 0.55
C SER A 62 13.56 2.23 0.20
N HIS A 63 12.56 2.45 1.06
CA HIS A 63 11.47 3.40 0.86
C HIS A 63 11.56 4.62 1.81
N SER A 64 12.61 4.67 2.62
CA SER A 64 12.85 5.78 3.56
C SER A 64 13.19 7.07 2.81
N LEU A 65 12.50 8.16 3.15
CA LEU A 65 12.75 9.47 2.56
C LEU A 65 14.19 9.96 2.82
N PRO A 66 14.74 9.91 4.07
CA PRO A 66 16.15 10.18 4.31
C PRO A 66 17.10 9.37 3.43
N VAL A 67 16.88 8.05 3.31
CA VAL A 67 17.74 7.17 2.52
C VAL A 67 17.68 7.53 1.03
N LEU A 68 16.48 7.73 0.49
CA LEU A 68 16.28 8.04 -0.92
C LEU A 68 16.77 9.44 -1.30
N LEU A 69 16.72 10.41 -0.40
CA LEU A 69 17.31 11.75 -0.61
C LEU A 69 18.82 11.64 -0.80
N VAL A 70 19.50 10.92 0.10
CA VAL A 70 20.95 10.69 0.02
C VAL A 70 21.30 9.84 -1.21
N ALA A 71 20.60 8.74 -1.44
CA ALA A 71 20.82 7.87 -2.59
C ALA A 71 20.63 8.63 -3.91
N GLY A 72 19.54 9.39 -4.06
CA GLY A 72 19.28 10.19 -5.25
C GLY A 72 20.35 11.25 -5.51
N TRP A 73 20.90 11.86 -4.46
CA TRP A 73 22.02 12.80 -4.59
C TRP A 73 23.31 12.10 -5.05
N LEU A 74 23.64 10.94 -4.48
CA LEU A 74 24.80 10.14 -4.89
C LEU A 74 24.66 9.65 -6.35
N MET A 75 23.47 9.18 -6.74
CA MET A 75 23.18 8.77 -8.11
C MET A 75 23.32 9.94 -9.09
N TRP A 76 22.85 11.13 -8.69
CA TRP A 76 23.02 12.34 -9.48
C TRP A 76 24.50 12.73 -9.63
N LEU A 77 25.31 12.66 -8.57
CA LEU A 77 26.75 12.91 -8.64
C LEU A 77 27.44 11.95 -9.62
N LEU A 78 27.12 10.66 -9.53
CA LEU A 78 27.64 9.64 -10.44
C LEU A 78 27.20 9.92 -11.88
N ALA A 79 25.91 10.21 -12.11
CA ALA A 79 25.39 10.51 -13.43
C ALA A 79 26.02 11.78 -14.02
N ARG A 80 26.31 12.80 -13.20
CA ARG A 80 26.99 14.04 -13.61
C ARG A 80 28.42 13.77 -14.11
N ARG A 81 29.11 12.78 -13.55
CA ARG A 81 30.46 12.38 -13.99
C ARG A 81 30.45 11.85 -15.43
N TRP A 82 29.44 11.06 -15.80
CA TRP A 82 29.45 10.33 -17.08
C TRP A 82 28.51 10.89 -18.15
N SER A 83 27.45 11.61 -17.77
CA SER A 83 26.41 12.09 -18.70
C SER A 83 26.55 13.58 -19.02
N THR A 84 26.76 13.90 -20.30
CA THR A 84 26.74 15.28 -20.82
C THR A 84 25.39 15.97 -20.60
N ARG A 85 24.28 15.21 -20.68
CA ARG A 85 22.90 15.71 -20.45
C ARG A 85 22.73 16.22 -19.02
N VAL A 86 23.19 15.42 -18.06
CA VAL A 86 23.16 15.79 -16.63
C VAL A 86 24.05 17.00 -16.37
N ARG A 87 25.23 17.09 -16.98
CA ARG A 87 26.07 18.29 -16.88
C ARG A 87 25.45 19.54 -17.50
N ALA A 88 24.70 19.38 -18.60
CA ALA A 88 24.04 20.49 -19.28
C ALA A 88 22.80 21.01 -18.54
N ALA A 89 22.15 20.18 -17.71
CA ALA A 89 20.97 20.57 -16.93
C ALA A 89 20.99 19.93 -15.52
N PRO A 90 21.99 20.25 -14.68
CA PRO A 90 22.28 19.50 -13.45
C PRO A 90 21.15 19.56 -12.44
N ARG A 91 20.56 20.75 -12.22
CA ARG A 91 19.44 20.94 -11.29
C ARG A 91 18.20 20.17 -11.72
N ALA A 92 17.85 20.24 -13.01
CA ALA A 92 16.69 19.56 -13.56
C ALA A 92 16.80 18.03 -13.43
N TRP A 93 18.00 17.48 -13.67
CA TRP A 93 18.25 16.06 -13.52
C TRP A 93 18.30 15.59 -12.06
N LEU A 94 18.80 16.41 -11.13
CA LEU A 94 18.71 16.11 -9.69
C LEU A 94 17.23 16.01 -9.26
N ILE A 95 16.42 17.00 -9.65
CA ILE A 95 14.99 17.02 -9.37
C ILE A 95 14.30 15.80 -10.01
N ALA A 96 14.63 15.45 -11.26
CA ALA A 96 14.06 14.29 -11.93
C ALA A 96 14.36 12.97 -11.19
N ILE A 97 15.59 12.78 -10.72
CA ILE A 97 16.01 11.59 -9.96
C ILE A 97 15.26 11.53 -8.62
N TRP A 98 15.27 12.63 -7.87
CA TRP A 98 14.57 12.68 -6.58
C TRP A 98 13.08 12.51 -6.72
N LEU A 99 12.43 13.14 -7.70
CA LEU A 99 11.00 12.95 -7.93
C LEU A 99 10.70 11.48 -8.22
N ALA A 100 11.42 10.83 -9.13
CA ALA A 100 11.17 9.43 -9.46
C ALA A 100 11.35 8.50 -8.24
N LEU A 101 12.35 8.75 -7.40
CA LEU A 101 12.60 7.95 -6.19
C LEU A 101 11.60 8.25 -5.06
N ILE A 102 11.25 9.52 -4.82
CA ILE A 102 10.45 9.96 -3.67
C ILE A 102 8.95 9.79 -3.92
N THR A 103 8.47 9.99 -5.14
CA THR A 103 7.03 9.83 -5.41
C THR A 103 6.56 8.39 -5.26
N HIS A 104 7.47 7.42 -5.39
CA HIS A 104 7.16 6.01 -5.16
C HIS A 104 6.68 5.76 -3.73
N PRO A 105 7.51 5.93 -2.67
CA PRO A 105 7.08 5.64 -1.31
C PRO A 105 5.97 6.58 -0.85
N LEU A 106 5.90 7.81 -1.37
CA LEU A 106 4.78 8.71 -1.09
C LEU A 106 3.46 8.15 -1.64
N LEU A 107 3.44 7.60 -2.85
CA LEU A 107 2.25 6.94 -3.39
C LEU A 107 1.91 5.66 -2.60
N ASP A 108 2.92 4.89 -2.22
CA ASP A 108 2.73 3.69 -1.43
C ASP A 108 2.12 3.96 -0.05
N ALA A 109 2.41 5.12 0.54
CA ALA A 109 1.79 5.57 1.78
C ALA A 109 0.28 5.80 1.67
N PHE A 110 -0.30 5.93 0.46
CA PHE A 110 -1.75 5.96 0.25
C PHE A 110 -2.39 4.56 0.22
N THR A 111 -1.59 3.50 0.12
CA THR A 111 -2.05 2.10 0.18
C THR A 111 -2.06 1.58 1.63
N VAL A 112 -2.70 0.43 1.85
CA VAL A 112 -2.82 -0.15 3.21
C VAL A 112 -1.62 -0.99 3.64
N TYR A 113 -0.71 -1.34 2.72
CA TYR A 113 0.38 -2.28 3.01
C TYR A 113 1.30 -1.82 4.16
N GLY A 114 1.61 -0.52 4.19
CA GLY A 114 2.55 0.08 5.15
C GLY A 114 3.88 0.46 4.51
N THR A 115 4.30 1.70 4.67
CA THR A 115 5.57 2.23 4.15
C THR A 115 6.31 2.99 5.23
N GLN A 116 7.56 2.59 5.53
CA GLN A 116 8.35 3.19 6.60
C GLN A 116 9.10 4.43 6.09
N LEU A 117 8.36 5.50 5.80
CA LEU A 117 8.89 6.76 5.25
C LEU A 117 10.03 7.37 6.08
N TRP A 118 10.04 7.12 7.38
CA TRP A 118 10.95 7.72 8.35
C TRP A 118 11.98 6.75 8.93
N TRP A 119 12.13 5.54 8.37
CA TRP A 119 13.17 4.62 8.81
C TRP A 119 14.54 5.32 8.81
N PRO A 120 15.39 5.17 9.86
CA PRO A 120 15.34 4.15 10.93
C PRO A 120 14.55 4.55 12.18
N SER A 121 13.75 5.61 12.15
CA SER A 121 12.86 5.95 13.27
C SER A 121 11.92 4.77 13.60
N PRO A 122 11.67 4.45 14.89
CA PRO A 122 10.83 3.32 15.29
C PRO A 122 9.31 3.55 15.08
N THR A 123 8.93 4.63 14.38
CA THR A 123 7.53 4.93 14.05
C THR A 123 6.92 3.82 13.19
N PRO A 124 5.68 3.38 13.50
CA PRO A 124 4.96 2.44 12.65
C PRO A 124 4.87 2.90 11.19
N PRO A 125 4.75 1.96 10.22
CA PRO A 125 4.66 2.30 8.81
C PRO A 125 3.44 3.17 8.50
N VAL A 126 3.55 4.11 7.57
CA VAL A 126 2.39 4.87 7.09
C VAL A 126 1.53 3.98 6.19
N MET A 127 0.24 3.86 6.48
CA MET A 127 -0.71 3.01 5.75
C MET A 127 -2.06 3.71 5.53
N GLY A 128 -2.11 4.62 4.56
CA GLY A 128 -3.29 5.44 4.31
C GLY A 128 -4.52 4.62 3.89
N GLY A 129 -4.36 3.58 3.07
CA GLY A 129 -5.46 2.71 2.62
C GLY A 129 -6.51 3.35 1.69
N SER A 130 -6.33 4.62 1.30
CA SER A 130 -7.30 5.36 0.46
C SER A 130 -7.33 4.90 -1.00
N VAL A 131 -6.30 4.23 -1.48
CA VAL A 131 -6.26 3.59 -2.81
C VAL A 131 -5.79 2.16 -2.70
N PHE A 132 -6.33 1.29 -3.54
CA PHE A 132 -5.91 -0.10 -3.61
C PHE A 132 -4.54 -0.21 -4.31
N ILE A 133 -3.82 -1.31 -4.09
CA ILE A 133 -2.47 -1.51 -4.64
C ILE A 133 -2.46 -1.44 -6.17
N ILE A 134 -3.51 -1.94 -6.82
CA ILE A 134 -3.73 -1.88 -8.26
C ILE A 134 -4.96 -1.00 -8.52
N ASP A 135 -4.78 0.14 -9.16
CA ASP A 135 -5.89 1.06 -9.47
C ASP A 135 -5.79 1.58 -10.91
N PRO A 136 -6.55 0.98 -11.86
CA PRO A 136 -6.51 1.39 -13.26
C PRO A 136 -6.89 2.86 -13.50
N LEU A 137 -7.75 3.45 -12.66
CA LEU A 137 -8.16 4.85 -12.79
C LEU A 137 -7.01 5.81 -12.49
N TYR A 138 -6.06 5.38 -11.65
CA TYR A 138 -4.81 6.10 -11.40
C TYR A 138 -3.76 5.84 -12.50
N THR A 139 -3.57 4.57 -12.88
CA THR A 139 -2.46 4.14 -13.74
C THR A 139 -2.65 4.47 -15.22
N LEU A 140 -3.85 4.24 -15.78
CA LEU A 140 -4.06 4.34 -17.22
C LEU A 140 -3.86 5.75 -17.78
N PRO A 141 -4.33 6.84 -17.14
CA PRO A 141 -4.06 8.19 -17.64
C PRO A 141 -2.56 8.52 -17.70
N LEU A 142 -1.78 8.09 -16.70
CA LEU A 142 -0.33 8.24 -16.67
C LEU A 142 0.34 7.44 -17.80
N LEU A 143 -0.08 6.19 -18.00
CA LEU A 143 0.43 5.34 -19.08
C LEU A 143 0.20 5.98 -20.46
N VAL A 144 -1.02 6.45 -20.72
CA VAL A 144 -1.34 7.14 -21.99
C VAL A 144 -0.46 8.38 -22.17
N ALA A 145 -0.27 9.18 -21.12
CA ALA A 145 0.58 10.36 -21.18
C ALA A 145 2.06 10.03 -21.45
N VAL A 146 2.58 8.95 -20.85
CA VAL A 146 3.94 8.43 -21.10
C VAL A 146 4.09 8.02 -22.56
N ILE A 147 3.14 7.27 -23.12
CA ILE A 147 3.15 6.84 -24.52
C ILE A 147 3.13 8.06 -25.46
N VAL A 148 2.23 9.01 -25.22
CA VAL A 148 2.15 10.26 -26.00
C VAL A 148 3.45 11.04 -25.92
N ALA A 149 4.07 11.15 -24.75
CA ALA A 149 5.32 11.87 -24.56
C ALA A 149 6.51 11.18 -25.26
N ALA A 150 6.56 9.84 -25.24
CA ALA A 150 7.58 9.06 -25.93
C ALA A 150 7.52 9.31 -27.44
N VAL A 151 6.32 9.26 -28.03
CA VAL A 151 6.09 9.52 -29.46
C VAL A 151 6.35 10.99 -29.81
N ALA A 152 5.82 11.92 -29.03
CA ALA A 152 5.94 13.37 -29.29
C ALA A 152 7.40 13.87 -29.23
N GLY A 153 8.26 13.22 -28.46
CA GLY A 153 9.67 13.60 -28.30
C GLY A 153 9.80 14.98 -27.65
N PRO A 154 10.56 15.94 -28.24
CA PRO A 154 10.76 17.26 -27.65
C PRO A 154 9.54 18.18 -27.77
N ARG A 155 8.54 17.85 -28.59
CA ARG A 155 7.36 18.72 -28.82
C ARG A 155 6.61 19.04 -27.53
N ALA A 156 6.03 20.24 -27.45
CA ALA A 156 5.29 20.72 -26.28
C ALA A 156 4.12 19.80 -25.86
N ARG A 157 3.52 19.09 -26.83
CA ARG A 157 2.45 18.11 -26.60
C ARG A 157 2.82 17.08 -25.53
N GLY A 158 4.05 16.55 -25.55
CA GLY A 158 4.49 15.55 -24.56
C GLY A 158 4.43 16.08 -23.12
N ARG A 159 4.96 17.29 -22.88
CA ARG A 159 4.89 17.92 -21.55
C ARG A 159 3.46 18.21 -21.11
N ARG A 160 2.59 18.66 -22.02
CA ARG A 160 1.18 18.96 -21.71
C ARG A 160 0.42 17.72 -21.22
N TRP A 161 0.58 16.59 -21.92
CA TRP A 161 -0.07 15.33 -21.54
C TRP A 161 0.46 14.80 -20.21
N LEU A 162 1.78 14.78 -20.01
CA LEU A 162 2.37 14.37 -18.73
C LEU A 162 1.89 15.25 -17.57
N SER A 163 1.89 16.59 -17.76
CA SER A 163 1.44 17.51 -16.72
C SER A 163 -0.05 17.33 -16.41
N GLY A 164 -0.89 17.17 -17.45
CA GLY A 164 -2.32 16.93 -17.29
C GLY A 164 -2.61 15.62 -16.57
N ALA A 165 -1.90 14.54 -16.90
CA ALA A 165 -2.06 13.26 -16.22
C ALA A 165 -1.58 13.30 -14.77
N LEU A 166 -0.49 14.03 -14.46
CA LEU A 166 -0.04 14.24 -13.08
C LEU A 166 -1.04 15.06 -12.27
N VAL A 167 -1.62 16.12 -12.85
CA VAL A 167 -2.70 16.88 -12.18
C VAL A 167 -3.90 15.98 -11.92
N LEU A 168 -4.34 15.20 -12.91
CA LEU A 168 -5.46 14.27 -12.75
C LEU A 168 -5.17 13.21 -11.69
N SER A 169 -3.97 12.63 -11.67
CA SER A 169 -3.58 11.62 -10.70
C SER A 169 -3.51 12.19 -9.28
N SER A 170 -3.01 13.43 -9.10
CA SER A 170 -3.04 14.13 -7.81
C SER A 170 -4.46 14.46 -7.35
N LEU A 171 -5.34 14.91 -8.25
CA LEU A 171 -6.75 15.15 -7.93
C LEU A 171 -7.46 13.86 -7.54
N TYR A 172 -7.15 12.74 -8.19
CA TYR A 172 -7.68 11.42 -7.85
C TYR A 172 -7.27 10.97 -6.44
N LEU A 173 -6.01 11.16 -6.04
CA LEU A 173 -5.58 10.89 -4.65
C LEU A 173 -6.26 11.83 -3.65
N GLY A 174 -6.46 13.10 -4.00
CA GLY A 174 -7.24 14.03 -3.17
C GLY A 174 -8.67 13.56 -2.98
N TRP A 175 -9.33 13.14 -4.06
CA TRP A 175 -10.66 12.53 -4.02
C TRP A 175 -10.70 11.27 -3.16
N SER A 176 -9.72 10.37 -3.31
CA SER A 176 -9.71 9.10 -2.56
C SER A 176 -9.64 9.34 -1.06
N LEU A 177 -8.88 10.32 -0.59
CA LEU A 177 -8.85 10.74 0.81
C LEU A 177 -10.20 11.29 1.29
N VAL A 178 -10.86 12.15 0.49
CA VAL A 178 -12.17 12.70 0.84
C VAL A 178 -13.24 11.60 0.91
N ALA A 179 -13.23 10.69 -0.06
CA ALA A 179 -14.12 9.54 -0.11
C ALA A 179 -13.92 8.62 1.10
N GLN A 180 -12.66 8.33 1.47
CA GLN A 180 -12.31 7.56 2.66
C GLN A 180 -12.82 8.23 3.94
N GLN A 181 -12.56 9.53 4.12
CA GLN A 181 -13.03 10.28 5.28
C GLN A 181 -14.57 10.26 5.37
N ARG A 182 -15.27 10.39 4.25
CA ARG A 182 -16.74 10.29 4.24
C ARG A 182 -17.22 8.93 4.73
N VAL A 183 -16.58 7.85 4.31
CA VAL A 183 -16.92 6.49 4.79
C VAL A 183 -16.60 6.33 6.27
N ASP A 184 -15.46 6.86 6.74
CA ASP A 184 -15.11 6.84 8.15
C ASP A 184 -16.19 7.50 9.04
N HIS A 185 -16.71 8.66 8.62
CA HIS A 185 -17.80 9.34 9.33
C HIS A 185 -19.13 8.57 9.27
N ILE A 186 -19.39 7.82 8.20
CA ILE A 186 -20.57 6.95 8.10
C ILE A 186 -20.42 5.77 9.07
N ALA A 187 -19.24 5.14 9.10
CA ALA A 187 -18.93 4.04 10.01
C ALA A 187 -19.01 4.47 11.48
N ALA A 188 -18.36 5.58 11.84
CA ALA A 188 -18.37 6.10 13.21
C ALA A 188 -19.78 6.35 13.75
N ARG A 189 -20.68 6.90 12.92
CA ARG A 189 -22.10 7.10 13.28
C ARG A 189 -22.85 5.80 13.48
N ALA A 190 -22.62 4.80 12.63
CA ALA A 190 -23.23 3.48 12.79
C ALA A 190 -22.73 2.75 14.05
N LEU A 191 -21.44 2.92 14.39
CA LEU A 191 -20.80 2.31 15.56
C LEU A 191 -21.17 3.00 16.89
N ALA A 192 -21.52 4.28 16.86
CA ALA A 192 -21.95 5.02 18.05
C ALA A 192 -23.17 4.38 18.74
N ALA A 193 -24.10 3.81 17.96
CA ALA A 193 -25.26 3.08 18.50
C ALA A 193 -24.87 1.82 19.31
N GLN A 194 -23.63 1.33 19.15
CA GLN A 194 -23.08 0.17 19.85
C GLN A 194 -22.01 0.57 20.89
N GLY A 195 -21.79 1.87 21.12
CA GLY A 195 -20.73 2.36 21.99
C GLY A 195 -19.30 2.15 21.45
N LEU A 196 -19.15 1.91 20.14
CA LEU A 196 -17.89 1.60 19.47
C LEU A 196 -17.36 2.76 18.61
N GLN A 197 -17.83 3.99 18.83
CA GLN A 197 -17.45 5.15 18.01
C GLN A 197 -15.95 5.49 18.07
N ASP A 198 -15.25 5.11 19.15
CA ASP A 198 -13.82 5.37 19.37
C ASP A 198 -12.96 4.11 19.21
N ALA A 199 -13.56 2.97 18.83
CA ALA A 199 -12.84 1.74 18.60
C ALA A 199 -11.84 1.90 17.43
N PRO A 200 -10.62 1.31 17.52
CA PRO A 200 -9.65 1.35 16.44
C PRO A 200 -10.26 0.83 15.15
N ARG A 201 -10.27 1.67 14.12
CA ARG A 201 -10.88 1.34 12.82
C ARG A 201 -9.95 1.62 11.67
N LEU A 202 -10.13 0.82 10.63
CA LEU A 202 -9.40 0.88 9.39
C LEU A 202 -10.41 0.96 8.25
N VAL A 203 -10.33 2.01 7.44
CA VAL A 203 -11.15 2.21 6.24
C VAL A 203 -10.26 2.05 5.03
N VAL A 204 -10.57 1.12 4.12
CA VAL A 204 -9.73 0.84 2.96
C VAL A 204 -10.54 0.79 1.67
N ALA A 205 -9.96 1.32 0.60
CA ALA A 205 -10.50 1.15 -0.74
C ALA A 205 -10.49 -0.32 -1.12
N SER A 206 -11.61 -0.80 -1.67
CA SER A 206 -11.70 -2.15 -2.22
C SER A 206 -10.91 -2.26 -3.55
N PRO A 207 -10.64 -3.49 -4.04
CA PRO A 207 -9.81 -3.67 -5.23
C PRO A 207 -10.29 -2.87 -6.46
N LEU A 208 -9.35 -2.24 -7.16
CA LEU A 208 -9.52 -1.61 -8.48
C LEU A 208 -10.40 -0.34 -8.51
N ASN A 209 -10.83 0.21 -7.38
CA ASN A 209 -11.73 1.36 -7.35
C ASN A 209 -11.69 2.17 -6.04
N THR A 210 -12.31 3.36 -6.04
CA THR A 210 -12.52 4.22 -4.87
C THR A 210 -14.00 4.47 -4.57
N LEU A 211 -14.88 3.56 -5.00
CA LEU A 211 -16.34 3.65 -4.85
C LEU A 211 -16.90 2.73 -3.76
N LEU A 212 -16.30 1.55 -3.59
CA LEU A 212 -16.61 0.59 -2.54
C LEU A 212 -15.46 0.53 -1.54
N TRP A 213 -15.82 0.58 -0.27
CA TRP A 213 -14.91 0.70 0.85
C TRP A 213 -15.17 -0.40 1.86
N ARG A 214 -14.12 -0.99 2.41
CA ARG A 214 -14.20 -1.93 3.53
C ARG A 214 -13.79 -1.23 4.81
N VAL A 215 -14.52 -1.51 5.89
CA VAL A 215 -14.24 -0.98 7.22
C VAL A 215 -14.04 -2.16 8.17
N VAL A 216 -12.91 -2.16 8.87
CA VAL A 216 -12.56 -3.12 9.92
C VAL A 216 -12.49 -2.37 11.24
N VAL A 217 -13.13 -2.87 12.28
CA VAL A 217 -13.16 -2.25 13.61
C VAL A 217 -12.75 -3.28 14.65
N MET A 218 -11.72 -3.02 15.44
CA MET A 218 -11.26 -3.96 16.46
C MET A 218 -12.20 -3.93 17.68
N THR A 219 -12.53 -5.11 18.21
CA THR A 219 -13.34 -5.29 19.43
C THR A 219 -12.55 -6.08 20.49
N PRO A 220 -12.99 -6.11 21.77
CA PRO A 220 -12.29 -6.86 22.82
C PRO A 220 -12.18 -8.36 22.58
N ASP A 221 -13.07 -8.93 21.78
CA ASP A 221 -13.21 -10.37 21.51
C ASP A 221 -12.96 -10.75 20.03
N GLY A 222 -12.59 -9.78 19.19
CA GLY A 222 -12.51 -9.99 17.75
C GLY A 222 -12.45 -8.70 16.94
N PHE A 223 -13.23 -8.66 15.87
CA PHE A 223 -13.41 -7.48 15.04
C PHE A 223 -14.77 -7.47 14.35
N LEU A 224 -15.19 -6.29 13.94
CA LEU A 224 -16.31 -6.07 13.05
C LEU A 224 -15.78 -5.80 11.64
N GLU A 225 -16.45 -6.35 10.64
CA GLU A 225 -16.19 -6.06 9.23
C GLU A 225 -17.48 -5.59 8.55
N GLY A 226 -17.37 -4.55 7.73
CA GLY A 226 -18.48 -4.06 6.93
C GLY A 226 -18.00 -3.42 5.64
N GLU A 227 -18.92 -3.24 4.71
CA GLU A 227 -18.65 -2.58 3.44
C GLU A 227 -19.59 -1.40 3.20
N ARG A 228 -19.09 -0.37 2.53
CA ARG A 228 -19.87 0.79 2.12
C ARG A 228 -19.60 1.14 0.66
N SER A 229 -20.65 1.04 -0.17
CA SER A 229 -20.67 1.66 -1.49
C SER A 229 -21.10 3.12 -1.37
N LEU A 230 -20.36 4.03 -2.00
CA LEU A 230 -20.71 5.44 -2.09
C LEU A 230 -21.79 5.74 -3.13
N VAL A 231 -22.10 4.77 -4.00
CA VAL A 231 -23.06 4.94 -5.10
C VAL A 231 -24.36 4.16 -4.88
N ALA A 232 -24.31 3.01 -4.21
CA ALA A 232 -25.48 2.13 -4.04
C ALA A 232 -26.12 2.20 -2.64
N ASP A 233 -25.34 2.48 -1.59
CA ASP A 233 -25.83 2.39 -0.21
C ASP A 233 -26.34 3.74 0.30
N SER A 234 -27.54 3.75 0.92
CA SER A 234 -28.17 4.95 1.49
C SER A 234 -28.44 4.86 3.00
N GLY A 235 -28.64 3.66 3.57
CA GLY A 235 -28.92 3.45 4.99
C GLY A 235 -27.69 3.46 5.91
N PRO A 236 -27.85 3.13 7.21
CA PRO A 236 -26.72 2.89 8.13
C PRO A 236 -25.81 1.77 7.63
N MET A 237 -24.53 1.85 7.96
CA MET A 237 -23.58 0.79 7.65
C MET A 237 -23.85 -0.44 8.52
N ARG A 238 -23.85 -1.63 7.90
CA ARG A 238 -24.01 -2.92 8.59
C ARG A 238 -22.63 -3.54 8.80
N PHE A 239 -22.47 -4.17 9.96
CA PHE A 239 -21.24 -4.83 10.37
C PHE A 239 -21.52 -6.28 10.77
N THR A 240 -20.61 -7.17 10.41
CA THR A 240 -20.59 -8.57 10.83
C THR A 240 -19.48 -8.75 11.84
N HIS A 241 -19.77 -9.41 12.95
CA HIS A 241 -18.76 -9.74 13.95
C HIS A 241 -18.04 -11.03 13.61
N HIS A 242 -16.74 -11.03 13.88
CA HIS A 242 -15.84 -12.15 13.70
C HIS A 242 -15.00 -12.31 14.96
N ALA A 243 -15.09 -13.48 15.58
CA ALA A 243 -14.32 -13.81 16.78
C ALA A 243 -12.81 -13.93 16.47
N SER A 244 -11.99 -13.65 17.48
CA SER A 244 -10.55 -13.88 17.46
C SER A 244 -10.12 -14.56 18.75
N GLU A 245 -9.06 -15.37 18.67
CA GLU A 245 -8.37 -15.97 19.82
C GLU A 245 -7.53 -14.90 20.56
N VAL A 246 -8.20 -13.88 21.12
CA VAL A 246 -7.55 -12.68 21.69
C VAL A 246 -6.66 -13.05 22.88
N GLN A 247 -7.10 -13.97 23.75
CA GLN A 247 -6.31 -14.39 24.91
C GLN A 247 -5.03 -15.11 24.48
N ALA A 248 -5.10 -15.99 23.48
CA ALA A 248 -3.94 -16.67 22.91
C ALA A 248 -2.95 -15.66 22.31
N LEU A 249 -3.47 -14.67 21.58
CA LEU A 249 -2.66 -13.63 20.98
C LEU A 249 -2.00 -12.72 22.02
N GLN A 250 -2.69 -12.44 23.13
CA GLN A 250 -2.15 -11.66 24.24
C GLN A 250 -1.05 -12.42 24.99
N ALA A 251 -1.22 -13.73 25.20
CA ALA A 251 -0.20 -14.58 25.82
C ALA A 251 1.12 -14.57 25.03
N LEU A 252 1.06 -14.41 23.71
CA LEU A 252 2.23 -14.36 22.82
C LEU A 252 2.68 -12.93 22.50
N SER A 253 2.15 -11.90 23.17
CA SER A 253 2.39 -10.50 22.81
C SER A 253 3.85 -10.03 22.89
N GLN A 254 4.66 -10.70 23.72
CA GLN A 254 6.09 -10.42 23.88
C GLN A 254 6.97 -11.21 22.88
N GLU A 255 6.39 -12.15 22.14
CA GLU A 255 7.13 -12.88 21.11
C GLU A 255 7.53 -11.94 19.99
N ARG A 256 8.82 -11.96 19.61
CA ARG A 256 9.42 -11.02 18.64
C ARG A 256 8.57 -10.88 17.37
N ALA A 257 8.11 -12.01 16.83
CA ALA A 257 7.32 -12.02 15.60
C ALA A 257 5.93 -11.41 15.77
N VAL A 258 5.23 -11.74 16.86
CA VAL A 258 3.89 -11.21 17.16
C VAL A 258 3.95 -9.72 17.46
N ALA A 259 4.93 -9.28 18.25
CA ALA A 259 5.18 -7.87 18.53
C ALA A 259 5.50 -7.08 17.24
N ARG A 260 6.35 -7.66 16.36
CA ARG A 260 6.70 -7.04 15.07
C ARG A 260 5.50 -6.95 14.14
N LEU A 261 4.67 -8.00 14.06
CA LEU A 261 3.42 -7.98 13.29
C LEU A 261 2.45 -6.93 13.85
N ARG A 262 2.23 -6.89 15.17
CA ARG A 262 1.36 -5.89 15.81
C ARG A 262 1.79 -4.46 15.52
N TRP A 263 3.09 -4.18 15.60
CA TRP A 263 3.65 -2.88 15.22
C TRP A 263 3.42 -2.56 13.74
N PHE A 264 3.65 -3.53 12.85
CA PHE A 264 3.54 -3.33 11.41
C PHE A 264 2.09 -3.14 10.95
N THR A 265 1.15 -3.89 11.53
CA THR A 265 -0.27 -3.85 11.20
C THR A 265 -1.06 -2.80 11.97
N HIS A 266 -0.40 -2.03 12.86
CA HIS A 266 -1.06 -1.12 13.82
C HIS A 266 -2.13 -1.84 14.67
N GLY A 267 -1.91 -3.13 14.95
CA GLY A 267 -2.84 -3.96 15.72
C GLY A 267 -4.04 -4.50 14.94
N PHE A 268 -4.19 -4.20 13.64
CA PHE A 268 -5.23 -4.80 12.78
C PHE A 268 -4.87 -6.23 12.40
N MET A 269 -5.02 -7.15 13.34
CA MET A 269 -4.74 -8.57 13.19
C MET A 269 -5.73 -9.40 14.00
N LYS A 270 -6.10 -10.57 13.48
CA LYS A 270 -6.86 -11.58 14.23
C LYS A 270 -6.00 -12.80 14.48
N ALA A 271 -6.34 -13.58 15.49
CA ALA A 271 -5.82 -14.90 15.71
C ALA A 271 -6.94 -15.93 15.58
N ALA A 272 -6.66 -17.05 14.93
CA ALA A 272 -7.57 -18.17 14.81
C ALA A 272 -6.82 -19.47 15.03
N ARG A 273 -7.49 -20.45 15.62
CA ARG A 273 -6.99 -21.81 15.75
C ARG A 273 -7.26 -22.57 14.44
N ASP A 274 -6.21 -23.16 13.88
CA ASP A 274 -6.28 -24.07 12.72
C ASP A 274 -5.64 -25.41 13.12
N GLY A 275 -6.49 -26.37 13.53
CA GLY A 275 -6.03 -27.61 14.17
C GLY A 275 -5.26 -27.33 15.48
N ASP A 276 -3.99 -27.69 15.50
CA ASP A 276 -3.06 -27.41 16.61
C ASP A 276 -2.27 -26.11 16.41
N ASP A 277 -2.39 -25.44 15.27
CA ASP A 277 -1.64 -24.23 14.98
C ASP A 277 -2.45 -22.98 15.37
N LEU A 278 -1.76 -21.96 15.89
CA LEU A 278 -2.30 -20.61 16.05
C LEU A 278 -1.86 -19.76 14.86
N VAL A 279 -2.84 -19.26 14.11
CA VAL A 279 -2.64 -18.49 12.90
C VAL A 279 -3.03 -17.05 13.16
N VAL A 280 -2.09 -16.13 12.91
CA VAL A 280 -2.31 -14.69 12.96
C VAL A 280 -2.50 -14.17 11.55
N SER A 281 -3.66 -13.60 11.27
CA SER A 281 -3.97 -13.00 9.97
C SER A 281 -3.85 -11.48 10.03
N ASP A 282 -3.24 -10.89 9.01
CA ASP A 282 -3.21 -9.44 8.80
C ASP A 282 -4.57 -8.99 8.25
N LEU A 283 -5.36 -8.29 9.07
CA LEU A 283 -6.71 -7.87 8.71
C LEU A 283 -6.73 -6.76 7.65
N ARG A 284 -5.59 -6.15 7.31
CA ARG A 284 -5.52 -5.02 6.38
C ARG A 284 -5.72 -5.43 4.92
N MET A 285 -5.37 -6.67 4.57
CA MET A 285 -5.32 -7.15 3.19
C MET A 285 -6.08 -8.47 3.03
N GLY A 286 -7.27 -8.39 2.46
CA GLY A 286 -8.20 -9.52 2.31
C GLY A 286 -9.62 -9.13 2.74
N ALA A 287 -10.41 -10.12 3.10
CA ALA A 287 -11.71 -10.01 3.77
C ALA A 287 -12.05 -11.37 4.38
N GLU A 288 -12.90 -11.42 5.41
CA GLU A 288 -13.25 -12.72 5.99
C GLU A 288 -13.87 -13.66 4.93
N PRO A 289 -13.45 -14.94 4.84
CA PRO A 289 -12.42 -15.65 5.62
C PRO A 289 -11.01 -15.68 4.99
N ASP A 290 -10.80 -15.02 3.85
CA ASP A 290 -9.60 -15.10 3.03
C ASP A 290 -8.70 -13.85 3.15
N TYR A 291 -7.58 -13.97 3.85
CA TYR A 291 -6.55 -12.92 3.97
C TYR A 291 -5.30 -13.23 3.15
N SER A 292 -4.64 -12.18 2.65
CA SER A 292 -3.41 -12.31 1.87
C SER A 292 -2.24 -12.84 2.70
N PHE A 293 -2.20 -12.49 3.99
CA PHE A 293 -1.12 -12.83 4.89
C PHE A 293 -1.65 -13.48 6.16
N ASN A 294 -1.36 -14.78 6.31
CA ASN A 294 -1.65 -15.55 7.50
C ASN A 294 -0.36 -16.19 7.99
N TYR A 295 -0.07 -16.09 9.28
CA TYR A 295 1.19 -16.50 9.86
C TYR A 295 0.93 -17.50 10.96
N ARG A 296 1.46 -18.72 10.81
CA ARG A 296 1.53 -19.63 11.95
C ARG A 296 2.58 -19.11 12.92
N VAL A 297 2.17 -18.78 14.14
CA VAL A 297 3.07 -18.20 15.16
C VAL A 297 3.29 -19.11 16.36
N ALA A 298 2.35 -20.01 16.64
CA ALA A 298 2.45 -20.95 17.76
C ALA A 298 1.75 -22.26 17.44
N ARG A 299 2.02 -23.27 18.27
CA ARG A 299 1.33 -24.56 18.27
C ARG A 299 0.83 -24.89 19.67
N TRP A 300 -0.33 -25.51 19.76
CA TRP A 300 -0.91 -25.99 21.01
C TRP A 300 -0.17 -27.24 21.46
N GLY A 301 0.32 -27.26 22.69
CA GLY A 301 1.00 -28.42 23.28
C GLY A 301 1.15 -28.27 24.79
N ASP A 302 0.99 -29.37 25.52
CA ASP A 302 1.08 -29.41 26.99
C ASP A 302 0.17 -28.36 27.68
N GLY A 303 -1.05 -28.18 27.15
CA GLY A 303 -2.05 -27.27 27.70
C GLY A 303 -1.78 -25.77 27.49
N THR A 304 -0.79 -25.40 26.67
CA THR A 304 -0.45 -24.01 26.39
C THR A 304 -0.04 -23.78 24.93
N TRP A 305 -0.04 -22.51 24.50
CA TRP A 305 0.50 -22.12 23.21
C TRP A 305 2.01 -21.98 23.29
N ARG A 306 2.72 -22.73 22.45
CA ARG A 306 4.19 -22.66 22.33
C ARG A 306 4.58 -21.95 21.04
N PRO A 307 5.38 -20.87 21.09
CA PRO A 307 5.87 -20.19 19.89
C PRO A 307 6.60 -21.18 18.97
N VAL A 308 6.42 -21.03 17.66
CA VAL A 308 7.12 -21.81 16.63
C VAL A 308 7.74 -20.88 15.60
N PRO A 309 8.74 -21.32 14.81
CA PRO A 309 9.24 -20.54 13.69
C PRO A 309 8.11 -20.12 12.75
N VAL A 310 8.01 -18.80 12.51
CA VAL A 310 6.89 -18.26 11.76
C VAL A 310 6.94 -18.69 10.31
N ALA A 311 5.82 -19.20 9.83
CA ALA A 311 5.63 -19.59 8.44
C ALA A 311 4.38 -18.91 7.88
N LEU A 312 4.49 -18.41 6.65
CA LEU A 312 3.33 -17.93 5.91
C LEU A 312 2.44 -19.13 5.55
N GLN A 313 1.17 -19.06 5.91
CA GLN A 313 0.16 -20.07 5.62
C GLN A 313 -0.82 -19.56 4.58
N GLY A 314 -0.74 -20.11 3.37
CA GLY A 314 -1.69 -19.83 2.30
C GLY A 314 -1.86 -18.34 1.98
N GLY A 315 -2.95 -18.04 1.29
CA GLY A 315 -3.35 -16.69 0.91
C GLY A 315 -4.80 -16.72 0.41
N ILE A 316 -5.20 -15.69 -0.33
CA ILE A 316 -6.55 -15.60 -0.89
C ILE A 316 -6.84 -16.82 -1.79
N ARG A 317 -7.78 -17.67 -1.38
CA ARG A 317 -8.11 -18.92 -2.10
C ARG A 317 -8.97 -18.69 -3.34
N ASN A 318 -9.89 -17.71 -3.29
CA ASN A 318 -10.82 -17.41 -4.39
C ASN A 318 -10.80 -15.92 -4.79
N ALA A 319 -9.68 -15.47 -5.37
CA ALA A 319 -9.52 -14.08 -5.80
C ALA A 319 -10.56 -13.64 -6.84
N ARG A 320 -10.93 -14.51 -7.79
CA ARG A 320 -11.94 -14.21 -8.81
C ARG A 320 -13.33 -14.00 -8.19
N GLY A 321 -13.72 -14.86 -7.25
CA GLY A 321 -14.97 -14.71 -6.51
C GLY A 321 -15.00 -13.43 -5.68
N MET A 322 -13.88 -13.09 -5.03
CA MET A 322 -13.73 -11.84 -4.28
C MET A 322 -13.95 -10.63 -5.20
N LEU A 323 -13.28 -10.56 -6.35
CA LEU A 323 -13.47 -9.48 -7.33
C LEU A 323 -14.92 -9.41 -7.87
N GLY A 324 -15.55 -10.56 -8.10
CA GLY A 324 -16.96 -10.61 -8.50
C GLY A 324 -17.89 -10.02 -7.44
N ARG A 325 -17.67 -10.35 -6.16
CA ARG A 325 -18.42 -9.77 -5.03
C ARG A 325 -18.16 -8.27 -4.89
N THR A 326 -16.91 -7.83 -4.97
CA THR A 326 -16.54 -6.41 -4.98
C THR A 326 -17.32 -5.67 -6.06
N TRP A 327 -17.32 -6.18 -7.30
CA TRP A 327 -18.04 -5.55 -8.41
C TRP A 327 -19.54 -5.47 -8.15
N GLN A 328 -20.17 -6.54 -7.67
CA GLN A 328 -21.59 -6.54 -7.32
C GLN A 328 -21.91 -5.53 -6.22
N ARG A 329 -21.08 -5.47 -5.17
CA ARG A 329 -21.26 -4.58 -4.00
C ARG A 329 -21.08 -3.11 -4.32
N ILE A 330 -20.33 -2.75 -5.37
CA ILE A 330 -20.30 -1.36 -5.85
C ILE A 330 -21.72 -0.91 -6.24
N TRP A 331 -22.49 -1.76 -6.92
CA TRP A 331 -23.74 -1.36 -7.59
C TRP A 331 -25.03 -1.81 -6.89
N ALA A 332 -24.97 -2.78 -5.98
CA ALA A 332 -26.11 -3.26 -5.20
C ALA A 332 -25.99 -2.81 -3.75
N SER A 333 -27.10 -2.63 -3.03
CA SER A 333 -27.11 -2.49 -1.57
C SER A 333 -26.98 -3.86 -0.88
N PRO A 334 -26.45 -3.94 0.36
CA PRO A 334 -26.50 -5.19 1.12
C PRO A 334 -27.97 -5.50 1.42
N GLY A 335 -28.44 -6.66 0.96
CA GLY A 335 -29.81 -7.15 1.14
C GLY A 335 -30.23 -7.22 2.60
#